data_AF-A0A060C116-F1
#
_entry.id   AF-A0A060C116-F1
#
_cell.length_a   1.000
_cell.length_b   1.000
_cell.length_c   1.000
_cell.angle_alpha   90.00
_cell.angle_beta   90.00
_cell.angle_gamma   90.00
#
_symmetry.space_group_name_H-M   'P 1'
#
loop_
_entity.id
_entity.type
_entity.pdbx_description
1 polymer ?
#
loop_
_entity_poly.entity_id
_entity_poly.type
_entity_poly.pdbx_seq_one_letter_code
_entity_poly.pdbx_strand_id
1 'polypeptide(L)'
;MEIVRDWLAAQPWFDGDPSTLEAHRRFTYRFDDPAGEVGVESVLVRAHERVFQLPLTYRAAPPTDDTSEFLTHMDHSVLGRRWIQFGLSDPVLVAAFVTAITTGGESVALTFEHEGQPMTAETSVSAH
;
A
#
# COMPACT_ATOMS: atom_id res chain seq x y z
N MET A 1 -1.88 0.30 10.10
CA MET A 1 -2.42 1.57 9.58
C MET A 1 -1.91 2.78 10.35
N GLU A 2 -1.60 2.65 11.65
CA GLU A 2 -0.96 3.73 12.44
C GLU A 2 0.31 4.28 11.78
N ILE A 3 1.24 3.40 11.39
CA ILE A 3 2.49 3.78 10.70
C ILE A 3 2.31 4.67 9.46
N VAL A 4 1.21 4.48 8.73
CA VAL A 4 0.92 5.23 7.49
C VAL A 4 0.45 6.64 7.83
N ARG A 5 -0.33 6.80 8.92
CA ARG A 5 -0.76 8.11 9.42
C ARG A 5 0.43 8.88 9.99
N ASP A 6 1.27 8.21 10.77
CA ASP A 6 2.45 8.82 11.38
C ASP A 6 3.44 9.30 10.31
N TRP A 7 3.68 8.46 9.29
CA TRP A 7 4.51 8.85 8.16
C TRP A 7 3.93 10.04 7.41
N LEU A 8 2.63 10.03 7.10
CA LEU A 8 1.96 11.13 6.40
C LEU A 8 2.04 12.45 7.18
N ALA A 9 1.78 12.39 8.49
CA ALA A 9 1.84 13.55 9.38
C ALA A 9 3.26 14.14 9.53
N ALA A 10 4.30 13.33 9.30
CA ALA A 10 5.69 13.76 9.36
C ALA A 10 6.19 14.44 8.07
N GLN A 11 5.41 14.45 6.98
CA GLN A 11 5.86 14.97 5.70
C GLN A 11 5.88 16.51 5.67
N PRO A 12 6.91 17.14 5.08
CA PRO A 12 7.04 18.60 5.05
C PRO A 12 5.96 19.29 4.19
N TRP A 13 5.32 18.53 3.30
CA TRP A 13 4.25 18.99 2.43
C TRP A 13 2.85 18.72 3.01
N PHE A 14 2.75 17.98 4.11
CA PHE A 14 1.46 17.71 4.73
C PHE A 14 0.97 18.96 5.48
N ASP A 15 -0.19 19.47 5.08
CA ASP A 15 -0.80 20.71 5.57
C ASP A 15 -2.15 20.47 6.29
N GLY A 16 -2.47 19.22 6.63
CA GLY A 16 -3.69 18.83 7.34
C GLY A 16 -3.52 18.69 8.85
N ASP A 17 -4.61 18.35 9.56
CA ASP A 17 -4.59 18.02 10.98
C ASP A 17 -4.34 16.51 11.17
N PRO A 18 -3.21 16.09 11.76
CA PRO A 18 -2.91 14.67 12.02
C PRO A 18 -3.99 13.94 12.81
N SER A 19 -4.73 14.63 13.70
CA SER A 19 -5.78 14.03 14.51
C SER A 19 -7.02 13.62 13.70
N THR A 20 -7.15 14.14 12.48
CA THR A 20 -8.25 13.85 11.56
C THR A 20 -7.93 12.72 10.57
N LEU A 21 -6.74 12.11 10.66
CA LEU A 21 -6.31 11.08 9.73
C LEU A 21 -7.02 9.75 9.97
N GLU A 22 -7.82 9.33 8.99
CA GLU A 22 -8.50 8.04 8.97
C GLU A 22 -7.83 7.09 7.97
N ALA A 23 -7.25 6.02 8.47
CA ALA A 23 -6.64 4.96 7.68
C ALA A 23 -7.22 3.61 8.08
N HIS A 24 -7.96 2.98 7.17
CA HIS A 24 -8.63 1.70 7.40
C HIS A 24 -8.23 0.70 6.32
N ARG A 25 -8.21 -0.60 6.67
CA ARG A 25 -7.90 -1.67 5.71
C ARG A 25 -8.86 -1.70 4.51
N ARG A 26 -10.11 -1.25 4.69
CA ARG A 26 -11.10 -1.11 3.59
C ARG A 26 -10.75 -0.01 2.58
N PHE A 27 -9.79 0.85 2.91
CA PHE A 27 -9.33 1.94 2.06
C PHE A 27 -8.00 1.59 1.39
N THR A 28 -7.70 0.30 1.22
CA THR A 28 -6.52 -0.13 0.47
C THR A 28 -6.92 -0.79 -0.83
N TYR A 29 -5.99 -0.88 -1.77
CA TYR A 29 -6.14 -1.75 -2.94
C TYR A 29 -4.74 -2.20 -3.37
N ARG A 30 -4.67 -3.22 -4.21
CA ARG A 30 -3.41 -3.88 -4.52
C ARG A 30 -3.33 -4.35 -5.96
N PHE A 31 -2.10 -4.50 -6.43
CA PHE A 31 -1.78 -5.11 -7.71
C PHE A 31 -0.86 -6.30 -7.49
N ASP A 32 -0.94 -7.27 -8.39
CA ASP A 32 0.02 -8.37 -8.39
C ASP A 32 1.30 -7.94 -9.10
N ASP A 33 2.44 -8.26 -8.49
CA ASP A 33 3.71 -8.35 -9.20
C ASP A 33 3.70 -9.63 -10.04
N PRO A 34 3.89 -9.56 -11.37
CA PRO A 34 3.98 -10.74 -12.22
C PRO A 34 5.06 -11.74 -11.81
N ALA A 35 6.13 -11.28 -11.13
CA ALA A 35 7.18 -12.15 -10.60
C ALA A 35 6.84 -12.73 -9.21
N GLY A 36 5.85 -12.18 -8.51
CA GLY A 36 5.44 -12.61 -7.17
C GLY A 36 6.42 -12.24 -6.05
N GLU A 37 7.37 -11.34 -6.29
CA GLU A 37 8.45 -11.00 -5.35
C GLU A 37 8.13 -9.77 -4.51
N VAL A 38 7.38 -8.82 -5.10
CA VAL A 38 7.05 -7.52 -4.48
C VAL A 38 5.56 -7.43 -4.22
N GLY A 39 5.18 -7.18 -2.95
CA GLY A 39 3.81 -6.79 -2.65
C GLY A 39 3.56 -5.34 -3.06
N VAL A 40 2.51 -5.07 -3.83
CA VAL A 40 2.11 -3.73 -4.26
C VAL A 40 0.76 -3.37 -3.63
N GLU A 41 0.75 -2.41 -2.72
CA GLU A 41 -0.46 -1.93 -2.05
C GLU A 41 -0.55 -0.40 -2.17
N SER A 42 -1.74 0.14 -2.27
CA SER A 42 -2.00 1.56 -2.10
C SER A 42 -2.97 1.73 -0.94
N VAL A 43 -2.61 2.60 0.01
CA VAL A 43 -3.46 2.96 1.15
C VAL A 43 -4.04 4.35 0.90
N LEU A 44 -5.35 4.47 0.98
CA LEU A 44 -6.05 5.76 0.96
C LEU A 44 -6.28 6.22 2.40
N VAL A 45 -5.74 7.38 2.73
CA VAL A 45 -5.90 8.03 4.03
C VAL A 45 -6.78 9.25 3.86
N ARG A 46 -7.91 9.29 4.57
CA ARG A 46 -8.79 10.47 4.55
C ARG A 46 -8.31 11.49 5.59
N ALA A 47 -8.40 12.75 5.24
CA ALA A 47 -8.17 13.89 6.12
C ALA A 47 -9.28 14.91 5.85
N HIS A 48 -10.39 14.80 6.58
CA HIS A 48 -11.60 15.59 6.36
C HIS A 48 -12.09 15.50 4.89
N GLU A 49 -11.99 16.57 4.08
CA GLU A 49 -12.43 16.58 2.67
C GLU A 49 -11.36 16.07 1.69
N ARG A 50 -10.15 15.77 2.16
CA ARG A 50 -9.03 15.34 1.33
C ARG A 50 -8.79 13.84 1.45
N VAL A 51 -8.27 13.25 0.37
CA VAL A 51 -7.80 11.87 0.35
C VAL A 51 -6.35 11.86 -0.12
N PHE A 52 -5.48 11.29 0.69
CA PHE A 52 -4.09 11.02 0.34
C PHE A 52 -3.95 9.58 -0.12
N GLN A 53 -3.28 9.38 -1.24
CA GLN A 53 -2.94 8.05 -1.74
C GLN A 53 -1.47 7.76 -1.41
N LEU A 54 -1.24 6.69 -0.66
CA LEU A 54 0.08 6.26 -0.24
C LEU A 54 0.39 4.92 -0.91
N PRO A 55 1.03 4.94 -2.10
CA PRO A 55 1.52 3.73 -2.76
C PRO A 55 2.72 3.15 -2.00
N LEU A 56 2.63 1.89 -1.62
CA LEU A 56 3.60 1.16 -0.81
C LEU A 56 4.08 -0.10 -1.55
N THR A 57 5.35 -0.43 -1.34
CA THR A 57 5.91 -1.71 -1.77
C THR A 57 6.46 -2.50 -0.59
N TYR A 58 6.31 -3.83 -0.66
CA TYR A 58 6.72 -4.78 0.34
C TYR A 58 7.79 -5.70 -0.24
N ARG A 59 9.04 -5.55 0.21
CA ARG A 59 10.20 -6.31 -0.31
C ARG A 59 10.78 -7.26 0.72
N ALA A 60 11.45 -8.31 0.25
CA ALA A 60 12.12 -9.32 1.09
C ALA A 60 13.53 -8.91 1.55
N ALA A 61 13.99 -7.72 1.20
CA ALA A 61 15.28 -7.17 1.59
C ALA A 61 15.14 -5.66 1.90
N PRO A 62 16.01 -5.09 2.73
CA PRO A 62 16.04 -3.65 2.96
C PRO A 62 16.36 -2.89 1.67
N PRO A 63 15.95 -1.62 1.58
CA PRO A 63 16.38 -0.77 0.47
C PRO A 63 17.90 -0.70 0.40
N THR A 64 18.44 -0.78 -0.82
CA THR A 64 19.88 -0.72 -1.08
C THR A 64 20.36 0.69 -1.42
N ASP A 65 19.45 1.63 -1.59
CA ASP A 65 19.72 3.02 -1.93
C ASP A 65 18.94 3.97 -1.01
N ASP A 66 19.44 5.20 -0.89
CA ASP A 66 18.82 6.28 -0.09
C ASP A 66 17.62 6.93 -0.80
N THR A 67 17.29 6.51 -2.02
CA THR A 67 16.15 7.07 -2.79
C THR A 67 14.82 6.42 -2.43
N SER A 68 14.89 5.30 -1.72
CA SER A 68 13.73 4.60 -1.19
C SER A 68 13.29 5.24 0.12
N GLU A 69 12.07 5.78 0.17
CA GLU A 69 11.51 6.31 1.41
C GLU A 69 11.05 5.14 2.29
N PHE A 70 11.97 4.60 3.08
CA PHE A 70 11.70 3.52 4.02
C PHE A 70 10.69 3.97 5.09
N LEU A 71 9.60 3.22 5.25
CA LEU A 71 8.62 3.47 6.30
C LEU A 71 8.92 2.63 7.54
N THR A 72 8.98 1.32 7.36
CA THR A 72 9.13 0.36 8.46
C THR A 72 9.40 -1.05 7.95
N HIS A 73 9.56 -2.00 8.86
CA HIS A 73 9.54 -3.42 8.54
C HIS A 73 8.49 -4.16 9.37
N MET A 74 7.96 -5.27 8.86
CA MET A 74 7.06 -6.17 9.58
C MET A 74 7.50 -7.62 9.41
N ASP A 75 7.22 -8.47 10.41
CA ASP A 75 7.42 -9.91 10.30
C ASP A 75 6.10 -10.57 9.87
N HIS A 76 6.05 -11.07 8.63
CA HIS A 76 4.90 -11.79 8.10
C HIS A 76 5.04 -13.29 8.42
N SER A 77 3.99 -13.89 8.98
CA SER A 77 4.01 -15.29 9.44
C SER A 77 4.36 -16.31 8.35
N VAL A 78 3.99 -16.04 7.10
CA VAL A 78 4.28 -16.92 5.94
C VAL A 78 5.48 -16.44 5.12
N LEU A 79 5.66 -15.13 5.01
CA LEU A 79 6.54 -14.52 4.00
C LEU A 79 7.86 -14.02 4.60
N GLY A 80 8.04 -14.21 5.90
CA GLY A 80 9.19 -13.70 6.65
C GLY A 80 9.15 -12.18 6.82
N ARG A 81 10.30 -11.59 7.13
CA ARG A 81 10.45 -10.15 7.27
C ARG A 81 10.20 -9.43 5.95
N ARG A 82 9.42 -8.36 5.99
CA ARG A 82 9.11 -7.50 4.85
C ARG A 82 9.44 -6.06 5.18
N TRP A 83 10.17 -5.41 4.28
CA TRP A 83 10.50 -4.00 4.34
C TRP A 83 9.46 -3.24 3.53
N ILE A 84 8.86 -2.24 4.17
CA ILE A 84 7.79 -1.41 3.62
C ILE A 84 8.39 -0.06 3.30
N GLN A 85 8.20 0.37 2.07
CA GLN A 85 8.72 1.64 1.55
C GLN A 85 7.66 2.34 0.70
N PHE A 86 7.80 3.65 0.55
CA PHE A 86 7.00 4.41 -0.39
C PHE A 86 7.39 3.99 -1.80
N GLY A 87 6.40 3.59 -2.60
CA GLY A 87 6.66 2.89 -3.86
C GLY A 87 6.77 3.78 -5.10
N LEU A 88 6.75 5.12 -4.96
CA LEU A 88 6.84 6.01 -6.13
C LEU A 88 8.17 5.91 -6.88
N SER A 89 9.25 5.53 -6.21
CA SER A 89 10.54 5.21 -6.84
C SER A 89 10.69 3.73 -7.22
N ASP A 90 9.70 2.89 -6.90
CA ASP A 90 9.77 1.46 -7.15
C ASP A 90 9.27 1.11 -8.57
N PRO A 91 10.12 0.52 -9.43
CA PRO A 91 9.73 0.22 -10.81
C PRO A 91 8.59 -0.79 -10.92
N VAL A 92 8.42 -1.69 -9.94
CA VAL A 92 7.33 -2.69 -9.96
C VAL A 92 6.00 -2.01 -9.72
N LEU A 93 5.92 -1.09 -8.75
CA LEU A 93 4.71 -0.32 -8.50
C LEU A 93 4.38 0.60 -9.68
N VAL A 94 5.37 1.29 -10.23
CA VAL A 94 5.18 2.17 -11.39
C VAL A 94 4.64 1.38 -12.58
N ALA A 95 5.20 0.21 -12.87
CA ALA A 95 4.72 -0.65 -13.96
C ALA A 95 3.28 -1.14 -13.72
N ALA A 96 2.93 -1.50 -12.48
CA ALA A 96 1.57 -1.89 -12.11
C ALA A 96 0.57 -0.73 -12.34
N PHE A 97 0.92 0.48 -11.92
CA PHE A 97 0.07 1.67 -12.13
C PHE A 97 -0.10 2.00 -13.61
N VAL A 98 0.99 2.00 -14.39
CA VAL A 98 0.93 2.23 -15.84
C VAL A 98 0.04 1.18 -16.51
N THR A 99 0.15 -0.09 -16.12
CA THR A 99 -0.69 -1.16 -16.65
C THR A 99 -2.16 -0.93 -16.32
N ALA A 100 -2.49 -0.63 -15.07
CA ALA A 100 -3.87 -0.36 -14.66
C ALA A 100 -4.47 0.83 -15.41
N ILE A 101 -3.72 1.94 -15.53
CA ILE A 101 -4.16 3.16 -16.23
C ILE A 101 -4.38 2.91 -17.73
N THR A 102 -3.48 2.15 -18.38
CA THR A 102 -3.51 1.97 -19.84
C THR A 102 -4.47 0.86 -20.29
N THR A 103 -4.79 -0.09 -19.42
CA THR A 103 -5.64 -1.24 -19.75
C THR A 103 -7.02 -1.21 -19.07
N GLY A 104 -7.22 -0.33 -18.09
CA GLY A 104 -8.41 -0.37 -17.22
C GLY A 104 -8.39 -1.53 -16.23
N GLY A 105 -7.20 -2.02 -15.87
CA GLY A 105 -7.01 -3.16 -14.97
C GLY A 105 -7.55 -2.90 -13.57
N GLU A 106 -8.15 -3.93 -12.97
CA GLU A 106 -8.75 -3.86 -11.62
C GLU A 106 -7.75 -4.29 -10.53
N SER A 107 -8.03 -3.85 -9.30
CA SER A 107 -7.26 -4.30 -8.14
C SER A 107 -7.53 -5.77 -7.81
N VAL A 108 -6.55 -6.44 -7.23
CA VAL A 108 -6.65 -7.87 -6.88
C VAL A 108 -7.40 -8.06 -5.56
N ALA A 109 -8.46 -8.86 -5.60
CA ALA A 109 -9.26 -9.18 -4.41
C ALA A 109 -8.42 -9.84 -3.32
N LEU A 110 -8.57 -9.43 -2.06
CA LEU A 110 -7.81 -9.97 -0.92
C LEU A 110 -8.38 -11.27 -0.39
N THR A 111 -7.94 -12.39 -0.96
CA THR A 111 -8.29 -13.73 -0.46
C THR A 111 -7.31 -14.18 0.62
N PHE A 112 -7.82 -14.63 1.76
CA PHE A 112 -7.05 -15.21 2.86
C PHE A 112 -7.84 -16.35 3.51
N GLU A 113 -7.16 -17.31 4.13
CA GLU A 113 -7.84 -18.36 4.90
C GLU A 113 -8.15 -17.89 6.32
N HIS A 114 -9.38 -18.11 6.76
CA HIS A 114 -9.84 -17.92 8.12
C HIS A 114 -10.62 -19.15 8.56
N GLU A 115 -10.20 -19.79 9.64
CA GLU A 115 -10.82 -21.03 10.17
C GLU A 115 -10.98 -22.14 9.12
N GLY A 116 -10.01 -22.26 8.20
CA GLY A 116 -10.01 -23.28 7.14
C GLY A 116 -10.96 -22.99 5.98
N GLN A 117 -11.51 -21.77 5.89
CA GLN A 117 -12.30 -21.32 4.76
C GLN A 117 -11.63 -20.14 4.04
N PRO A 118 -11.61 -20.13 2.69
CA PRO A 118 -11.15 -18.98 1.94
C PRO A 118 -12.17 -17.84 2.09
N MET A 119 -11.74 -16.73 2.67
CA MET A 119 -12.49 -15.48 2.74
C MET A 119 -11.89 -14.48 1.77
N THR A 120 -12.74 -13.69 1.10
CA THR A 120 -12.30 -12.52 0.32
C THR A 120 -12.64 -11.26 1.12
N ALA A 121 -11.65 -10.43 1.42
CA ALA A 121 -11.89 -9.14 2.03
C ALA A 121 -12.63 -8.25 1.01
N GLU A 122 -13.77 -7.68 1.42
CA GLU A 122 -14.42 -6.62 0.65
C GLU A 122 -13.45 -5.43 0.55
N THR A 123 -12.82 -5.33 -0.61
CA THR A 123 -11.94 -4.23 -0.96
C THR A 123 -12.31 -3.81 -2.37
N SER A 124 -13.52 -3.29 -2.55
CA SER A 124 -13.89 -2.62 -3.80
C SER A 124 -13.55 -1.13 -3.66
N VAL A 125 -12.54 -0.69 -4.41
CA VAL A 125 -12.27 0.73 -4.62
C VAL A 125 -12.76 1.07 -6.01
N SER A 126 -13.91 1.72 -6.12
CA SER A 126 -14.38 2.33 -7.37
C SER A 126 -14.09 3.83 -7.31
N ALA A 127 -13.27 4.32 -8.24
CA ALA A 127 -13.06 5.75 -8.46
C ALA A 127 -14.18 6.28 -9.36
N HIS A 128 -14.84 7.36 -8.94
CA HIS A 128 -15.84 8.10 -9.72
C HIS A 128 -15.32 9.50 -10.04
#